data_AF-A0A7C3T2A0-F1
#
_entry.id   AF-A0A7C3T2A0-F1
#
_cell.length_a   1.000
_cell.length_b   1.000
_cell.length_c   1.000
_cell.angle_alpha   90.00
_cell.angle_beta   90.00
_cell.angle_gamma   90.00
#
_symmetry.space_group_name_H-M   'P 1'
#
loop_
_entity.id
_entity.type
_entity.pdbx_description
1 polymer ?
#
loop_
_entity_poly.entity_id
_entity_poly.type
_entity_poly.pdbx_seq_one_letter_code
_entity_poly.pdbx_strand_id
1 'polypeptide(L)'
;MGRGLFLLLCLSVLLGAGLSAQEHPDPQTLLSQSRAAYETLRSYEATVTMTIQGPLSATLRYKFFFSFPFQRVEMEYEHEELFCSDPVILVLIANLEEGRAFALYTNEEWEEILDESIKEETFLDTLAKELSLAMHWEKVERGELGERPVWVLRGTARNGVVGDLAMWLEEDTLFLRRVEFQTGEFTVAITVEEFKPGVEVPLDLFKPPAAELIARRITVIPRGREILSAAWEKLLGLQSFILRKRVRSGYFVDEEQIVIYRHPFLRVEQRSQESLPLGGQLLHLAIYDFSGGFVYFYDPFKDSWEKIELFGTYSSAEETLKMALGEAFRLVQPAAITVVGLKEEVLRGRKVWHITARGTPGTDEPGPEWWVDQETLSIVRYAEPQEIFHVEAGKQQREWEIEYGDILSFEPNPDIPDELFAVPENVPLRRFEFPEEFPEEFGPKEPQKVTLEGWEAFSFAKLEEAKAQGKIAVLYFTAAWCEGCYDLEARALRDPQVQAALQPLVRLVVDLTSPGGEAAKVANQYRVRVLPTLLFLDSQGNELGRITGSRSASFLLQEMRRILEGGAK
;
A
#
# COMPACT_ATOMS: atom_id res chain seq x y z
N MET A 1 37.08 -42.30 40.01
CA MET A 1 36.68 -42.37 41.44
C MET A 1 35.39 -41.58 41.55
N GLY A 2 34.19 -42.18 41.54
CA GLY A 2 33.63 -43.01 42.63
C GLY A 2 32.98 -42.07 43.66
N ARG A 3 31.66 -41.82 43.62
CA ARG A 3 30.53 -42.63 44.18
C ARG A 3 30.20 -42.32 45.65
N GLY A 4 28.89 -42.13 45.91
CA GLY A 4 28.18 -42.26 47.20
C GLY A 4 27.36 -41.00 47.53
N LEU A 5 26.03 -40.86 47.38
CA LEU A 5 24.83 -41.73 47.42
C LEU A 5 24.42 -42.27 48.82
N PHE A 6 23.09 -42.14 49.08
CA PHE A 6 22.23 -42.69 50.17
C PHE A 6 22.10 -41.87 51.47
N LEU A 7 20.90 -41.43 51.89
CA LEU A 7 19.62 -42.12 52.18
C LEU A 7 18.43 -41.12 52.02
N LEU A 8 17.17 -41.41 51.68
CA LEU A 8 16.30 -42.59 51.85
C LEU A 8 15.11 -42.54 50.87
N LEU A 9 14.71 -43.72 50.39
CA LEU A 9 13.49 -44.03 49.64
C LEU A 9 12.54 -44.83 50.54
N CYS A 10 11.23 -44.72 50.25
CA CYS A 10 10.12 -45.69 50.42
C CYS A 10 8.95 -45.20 51.28
N LEU A 11 7.87 -44.76 50.63
CA LEU A 11 6.60 -45.50 50.61
C LEU A 11 5.70 -45.02 49.46
N SER A 12 4.96 -45.97 48.89
CA SER A 12 4.33 -45.94 47.58
C SER A 12 2.80 -46.07 47.67
N VAL A 13 2.08 -45.33 46.79
CA VAL A 13 0.87 -45.76 46.03
C VAL A 13 -0.55 -45.49 46.61
N LEU A 14 -1.41 -44.92 45.72
CA LEU A 14 -2.90 -44.71 45.69
C LEU A 14 -3.44 -43.45 46.42
N LEU A 15 -4.28 -42.54 45.88
CA LEU A 15 -5.19 -42.47 44.71
C LEU A 15 -5.57 -40.98 44.45
N GLY A 16 -5.89 -40.61 43.21
CA GLY A 16 -6.93 -39.59 42.92
C GLY A 16 -6.49 -38.24 42.33
N ALA A 17 -6.50 -38.16 40.99
CA ALA A 17 -6.95 -37.04 40.14
C ALA A 17 -6.75 -35.59 40.61
N GLY A 18 -6.00 -34.82 39.80
CA GLY A 18 -6.11 -33.35 39.76
C GLY A 18 -5.01 -32.69 38.93
N LEU A 19 -5.31 -32.48 37.63
CA LEU A 19 -4.64 -31.54 36.71
C LEU A 19 -3.22 -31.91 36.26
N SER A 20 -3.14 -32.69 35.17
CA SER A 20 -2.03 -32.63 34.23
C SER A 20 -1.96 -31.21 33.67
N ALA A 21 -1.01 -30.39 34.15
CA ALA A 21 -0.59 -29.21 33.42
C ALA A 21 0.06 -29.71 32.12
N GLN A 22 -0.65 -29.56 31.02
CA GLN A 22 -0.15 -29.90 29.68
C GLN A 22 1.03 -28.95 29.40
N GLU A 23 2.26 -29.46 29.38
CA GLU A 23 3.44 -28.68 29.02
C GLU A 23 3.28 -28.25 27.56
N HIS A 24 2.92 -26.98 27.34
CA HIS A 24 2.88 -26.39 26.02
C HIS A 24 4.32 -26.00 25.61
N PRO A 25 4.77 -26.31 24.38
CA PRO A 25 6.09 -25.91 23.90
C PRO A 25 6.22 -24.38 23.81
N ASP A 26 7.44 -23.89 23.99
CA ASP A 26 7.75 -22.45 23.91
C ASP A 26 7.48 -21.89 22.50
N PRO A 27 6.83 -20.70 22.37
CA PRO A 27 6.48 -20.13 21.07
C PRO A 27 7.67 -19.91 20.13
N GLN A 28 8.80 -19.42 20.66
CA GLN A 28 9.99 -19.16 19.82
C GLN A 28 10.57 -20.47 19.29
N THR A 29 10.53 -21.52 20.11
CA THR A 29 10.95 -22.86 19.71
C THR A 29 10.11 -23.37 18.53
N LEU A 30 8.77 -23.29 18.61
CA LEU A 30 7.88 -23.69 17.52
C LEU A 30 8.13 -22.90 16.23
N LEU A 31 8.30 -21.58 16.33
CA LEU A 31 8.61 -20.71 15.18
C LEU A 31 9.93 -21.06 14.51
N SER A 32 10.98 -21.30 15.30
CA SER A 32 12.29 -21.71 14.77
C SER A 32 12.24 -23.06 14.05
N GLN A 33 11.46 -24.00 14.58
CA GLN A 33 11.28 -25.32 13.97
C GLN A 33 10.40 -25.24 12.71
N SER A 34 9.37 -24.40 12.71
CA SER A 34 8.54 -24.13 11.53
C SER A 34 9.39 -23.60 10.37
N ARG A 35 10.25 -22.61 10.62
CA ARG A 35 11.21 -22.10 9.64
C ARG A 35 12.12 -23.19 9.09
N ALA A 36 12.74 -23.97 9.99
CA ALA A 36 13.59 -25.09 9.58
C ALA A 36 12.84 -26.12 8.72
N ALA A 37 11.54 -26.34 8.95
CA ALA A 37 10.73 -27.24 8.13
C ALA A 37 10.62 -26.74 6.67
N TYR A 38 10.44 -25.43 6.45
CA TYR A 38 10.43 -24.85 5.10
C TYR A 38 11.79 -24.95 4.40
N GLU A 39 12.89 -24.72 5.13
CA GLU A 39 14.27 -24.81 4.58
C GLU A 39 14.61 -26.20 4.03
N THR A 40 13.97 -27.26 4.54
CA THR A 40 14.19 -28.64 4.04
C THR A 40 13.51 -28.91 2.70
N LEU A 41 12.54 -28.08 2.30
CA LEU A 41 11.79 -28.30 1.07
C LEU A 41 12.65 -27.95 -0.15
N ARG A 42 12.54 -28.78 -1.19
CA ARG A 42 13.14 -28.52 -2.51
C ARG A 42 12.11 -28.06 -3.54
N SER A 43 10.84 -28.32 -3.28
CA SER A 43 9.72 -27.83 -4.07
C SER A 43 8.44 -27.83 -3.27
N TYR A 44 7.51 -26.94 -3.63
CA TYR A 44 6.13 -26.97 -3.16
C TYR A 44 5.21 -26.19 -4.10
N GLU A 45 3.92 -26.49 -4.02
CA GLU A 45 2.85 -25.62 -4.52
C GLU A 45 1.95 -25.22 -3.35
N ALA A 46 1.50 -23.96 -3.33
CA ALA A 46 0.57 -23.49 -2.32
C ALA A 46 -0.47 -22.54 -2.91
N THR A 47 -1.68 -22.58 -2.37
CA THR A 47 -2.71 -21.56 -2.61
C THR A 47 -2.99 -20.87 -1.29
N VAL A 48 -2.90 -19.55 -1.28
CA VAL A 48 -3.10 -18.73 -0.08
C VAL A 48 -4.16 -17.68 -0.36
N THR A 49 -5.11 -17.55 0.55
CA THR A 49 -6.14 -16.51 0.51
C THR A 49 -5.85 -15.49 1.60
N MET A 50 -5.82 -14.22 1.27
CA MET A 50 -5.82 -13.11 2.22
C MET A 50 -7.20 -12.43 2.21
N THR A 51 -7.89 -12.45 3.34
CA THR A 51 -9.16 -11.75 3.54
C THR A 51 -8.93 -10.54 4.43
N ILE A 52 -9.38 -9.38 4.00
CA ILE A 52 -9.40 -8.14 4.75
C ILE A 52 -10.88 -7.84 5.04
N GLN A 53 -11.23 -7.67 6.31
CA GLN A 53 -12.58 -7.39 6.78
C GLN A 53 -12.60 -6.07 7.55
N GLY A 54 -13.52 -5.17 7.22
CA GLY A 54 -13.64 -3.85 7.83
C GLY A 54 -14.66 -3.00 7.07
N PRO A 55 -14.56 -1.65 7.13
CA PRO A 55 -15.41 -0.74 6.34
C PRO A 55 -15.39 -1.05 4.84
N LEU A 56 -14.24 -1.53 4.35
CA LEU A 56 -14.07 -2.16 3.04
C LEU A 56 -13.59 -3.58 3.26
N SER A 57 -14.21 -4.54 2.57
CA SER A 57 -13.84 -5.95 2.66
C SER A 57 -13.32 -6.44 1.33
N ALA A 58 -12.25 -7.24 1.35
CA ALA A 58 -11.65 -7.76 0.13
C ALA A 58 -11.04 -9.14 0.37
N THR A 59 -10.96 -9.91 -0.71
CA THR A 59 -10.34 -11.22 -0.71
C THR A 59 -9.37 -11.30 -1.87
N LEU A 60 -8.10 -11.55 -1.56
CA LEU A 60 -7.02 -11.72 -2.52
C LEU A 60 -6.56 -13.17 -2.47
N ARG A 61 -6.37 -13.80 -3.63
CA ARG A 61 -5.86 -15.17 -3.70
C ARG A 61 -4.50 -15.17 -4.38
N TYR A 62 -3.59 -15.99 -3.88
CA TYR A 62 -2.23 -16.11 -4.34
C TYR A 62 -1.90 -17.57 -4.61
N LYS A 63 -1.21 -17.82 -5.72
CA LYS A 63 -0.61 -19.11 -6.04
C LYS A 63 0.91 -19.00 -5.92
N PHE A 64 1.48 -19.90 -5.13
CA PHE A 64 2.91 -20.01 -4.92
C PHE A 64 3.42 -21.29 -5.57
N PHE A 65 4.48 -21.15 -6.34
CA PHE A 65 5.22 -22.24 -6.95
C PHE A 65 6.67 -22.11 -6.51
N PHE A 66 7.24 -23.18 -5.99
CA PHE A 66 8.64 -23.23 -5.59
C PHE A 66 9.29 -24.50 -6.12
N SER A 67 10.46 -24.33 -6.73
CA SER A 67 11.36 -25.41 -7.11
C SER A 67 12.78 -24.85 -7.09
N PHE A 68 13.54 -25.18 -6.05
CA PHE A 68 14.85 -24.56 -5.82
C PHE A 68 15.74 -24.60 -7.08
N PRO A 69 16.32 -23.46 -7.50
CA PRO A 69 16.38 -22.16 -6.80
C PRO A 69 15.27 -21.17 -7.21
N PHE A 70 14.24 -21.61 -7.91
CA PHE A 70 13.20 -20.74 -8.45
C PHE A 70 11.97 -20.65 -7.56
N GLN A 71 11.38 -19.47 -7.50
CA GLN A 71 10.04 -19.26 -6.96
C GLN A 71 9.21 -18.38 -7.90
N ARG A 72 7.90 -18.60 -7.86
CA ARG A 72 6.91 -17.79 -8.57
C ARG A 72 5.71 -17.55 -7.67
N VAL A 73 5.23 -16.33 -7.65
CA VAL A 73 3.99 -15.93 -6.99
C VAL A 73 3.09 -15.30 -8.03
N GLU A 74 1.83 -15.72 -8.06
CA GLU A 74 0.80 -15.13 -8.89
C GLU A 74 -0.35 -14.67 -8.00
N MET A 75 -0.79 -13.43 -8.17
CA MET A 75 -2.01 -12.93 -7.56
C MET A 75 -3.19 -13.19 -8.50
N GLU A 76 -4.13 -14.01 -8.05
CA GLU A 76 -5.43 -14.19 -8.68
C GLU A 76 -6.36 -13.06 -8.24
N TYR A 77 -6.50 -12.09 -9.12
CA TYR A 77 -7.30 -10.90 -8.90
C TYR A 77 -8.73 -11.12 -9.40
N GLU A 78 -9.69 -11.34 -8.49
CA GLU A 78 -11.11 -11.56 -8.84
C GLU A 78 -12.00 -10.30 -8.66
N HIS A 79 -11.63 -9.32 -7.83
CA HIS A 79 -12.50 -8.15 -7.52
C HIS A 79 -11.73 -6.84 -7.30
N GLU A 80 -12.28 -5.75 -7.85
CA GLU A 80 -11.68 -4.41 -7.99
C GLU A 80 -11.92 -3.42 -6.82
N GLU A 81 -12.30 -3.89 -5.63
CA GLU A 81 -12.75 -2.98 -4.55
C GLU A 81 -11.61 -2.40 -3.70
N LEU A 82 -10.35 -2.75 -3.97
CA LEU A 82 -9.16 -2.18 -3.32
C LEU A 82 -8.41 -1.29 -4.31
N PHE A 83 -8.78 -0.02 -4.38
CA PHE A 83 -7.96 0.97 -5.06
C PHE A 83 -6.75 1.32 -4.18
N CYS A 84 -5.57 0.81 -4.55
CA CYS A 84 -4.36 1.62 -4.49
C CYS A 84 -4.27 2.35 -5.83
N SER A 85 -3.97 3.66 -5.82
CA SER A 85 -3.60 4.42 -7.04
C SER A 85 -2.36 3.84 -7.72
N ASP A 86 -1.57 3.07 -6.97
CA ASP A 86 -0.25 2.64 -7.35
C ASP A 86 -0.26 1.22 -7.94
N PRO A 87 0.64 0.91 -8.88
CA PRO A 87 0.72 -0.42 -9.46
C PRO A 87 1.03 -1.50 -8.43
N VAL A 88 0.28 -2.61 -8.48
CA VAL A 88 0.46 -3.78 -7.59
C VAL A 88 1.09 -4.92 -8.37
N ILE A 89 1.92 -5.74 -7.73
CA ILE A 89 2.55 -6.91 -8.36
C ILE A 89 1.49 -7.99 -8.62
N LEU A 90 1.30 -8.36 -9.89
CA LEU A 90 0.47 -9.47 -10.33
C LEU A 90 1.24 -10.79 -10.36
N VAL A 91 2.48 -10.74 -10.84
CA VAL A 91 3.35 -11.91 -10.97
C VAL A 91 4.74 -11.54 -10.50
N LEU A 92 5.34 -12.40 -9.69
CA LEU A 92 6.73 -12.30 -9.30
C LEU A 92 7.42 -13.62 -9.60
N ILE A 93 8.55 -13.57 -10.30
CA ILE A 93 9.39 -14.72 -10.61
C ILE A 93 10.77 -14.42 -10.03
N ALA A 94 11.34 -15.29 -9.21
CA ALA A 94 12.67 -15.06 -8.64
C ALA A 94 13.57 -16.28 -8.78
N ASN A 95 14.85 -16.01 -9.01
CA ASN A 95 15.96 -16.95 -8.89
C ASN A 95 16.75 -16.60 -7.63
N LEU A 96 16.63 -17.46 -6.62
CA LEU A 96 17.26 -17.30 -5.30
C LEU A 96 18.78 -17.47 -5.36
N GLU A 97 19.35 -18.20 -6.32
CA GLU A 97 20.82 -18.29 -6.41
C GLU A 97 21.43 -17.01 -6.99
N GLU A 98 20.71 -16.37 -7.91
CA GLU A 98 21.16 -15.13 -8.57
C GLU A 98 20.84 -13.87 -7.77
N GLY A 99 19.88 -13.93 -6.82
CA GLY A 99 19.35 -12.73 -6.18
C GLY A 99 18.62 -11.84 -7.20
N ARG A 100 17.91 -12.48 -8.13
CA ARG A 100 17.31 -11.82 -9.30
C ARG A 100 15.83 -12.14 -9.37
N ALA A 101 14.99 -11.13 -9.58
CA ALA A 101 13.56 -11.29 -9.73
C ALA A 101 12.99 -10.50 -10.91
N PHE A 102 11.81 -10.89 -11.35
CA PHE A 102 11.02 -10.23 -12.37
C PHE A 102 9.62 -10.01 -11.83
N ALA A 103 9.18 -8.75 -11.77
CA ALA A 103 7.87 -8.36 -11.26
C ALA A 103 7.02 -7.80 -12.40
N LEU A 104 5.83 -8.35 -12.61
CA LEU A 104 4.79 -7.80 -13.47
C LEU A 104 3.81 -7.03 -12.61
N TYR A 105 3.54 -5.80 -12.99
CA TYR A 105 2.61 -4.92 -12.28
C TYR A 105 1.25 -4.83 -12.97
N THR A 106 0.25 -4.29 -12.27
CA THR A 106 -1.12 -4.06 -12.80
C THR A 106 -1.17 -3.09 -13.99
N ASN A 107 -0.13 -2.29 -14.20
CA ASN A 107 0.03 -1.44 -15.39
C ASN A 107 0.68 -2.17 -16.58
N GLU A 108 0.80 -3.49 -16.52
CA GLU A 108 1.37 -4.37 -17.56
C GLU A 108 2.88 -4.19 -17.81
N GLU A 109 3.58 -3.45 -16.95
CA GLU A 109 5.01 -3.24 -17.09
C GLU A 109 5.80 -4.28 -16.29
N TRP A 110 6.85 -4.85 -16.90
CA TRP A 110 7.78 -5.72 -16.21
C TRP A 110 8.97 -4.96 -15.67
N GLU A 111 9.40 -5.34 -14.49
CA GLU A 111 10.71 -4.99 -13.94
C GLU A 111 11.60 -6.20 -13.80
N GLU A 112 12.89 -5.94 -13.92
CA GLU A 112 13.95 -6.82 -13.46
C GLU A 112 14.58 -6.22 -12.19
N ILE A 113 14.66 -6.99 -11.12
CA ILE A 113 15.15 -6.57 -9.80
C ILE A 113 16.36 -7.43 -9.44
N LEU A 114 17.47 -6.78 -9.08
CA LEU A 114 18.66 -7.42 -8.53
C LEU A 114 18.77 -7.03 -7.06
N ASP A 115 18.64 -8.00 -6.18
CA ASP A 115 18.69 -7.82 -4.73
C ASP A 115 19.29 -9.06 -4.07
N GLU A 116 20.45 -8.89 -3.42
CA GLU A 116 21.13 -9.98 -2.73
C GLU A 116 20.28 -10.57 -1.58
N SER A 117 19.37 -9.80 -0.99
CA SER A 117 18.50 -10.30 0.09
C SER A 117 17.50 -11.35 -0.40
N ILE A 118 17.21 -11.39 -1.71
CA ILE A 118 16.38 -12.44 -2.31
C ILE A 118 17.03 -13.82 -2.14
N LYS A 119 18.38 -13.90 -2.04
CA LYS A 119 19.06 -15.19 -1.97
C LYS A 119 18.82 -15.98 -0.69
N GLU A 120 18.37 -15.29 0.35
CA GLU A 120 18.29 -15.85 1.68
C GLU A 120 16.90 -16.41 2.02
N GLU A 121 15.87 -16.22 1.17
CA GLU A 121 14.48 -16.41 1.60
C GLU A 121 13.51 -16.93 0.52
N THR A 122 12.60 -17.80 0.93
CA THR A 122 11.39 -18.15 0.16
C THR A 122 10.19 -17.38 0.72
N PHE A 123 9.17 -17.04 -0.09
CA PHE A 123 8.05 -16.20 0.36
C PHE A 123 7.33 -16.69 1.62
N LEU A 124 7.09 -18.00 1.75
CA LEU A 124 6.38 -18.55 2.90
C LEU A 124 7.28 -18.59 4.15
N ASP A 125 8.60 -18.69 3.98
CA ASP A 125 9.57 -18.54 5.08
C ASP A 125 9.62 -17.07 5.56
N THR A 126 9.64 -16.10 4.64
CA THR A 126 9.64 -14.66 4.98
C THR A 126 8.44 -14.28 5.85
N LEU A 127 7.23 -14.76 5.52
CA LEU A 127 6.05 -14.46 6.33
C LEU A 127 6.18 -14.96 7.77
N ALA A 128 6.67 -16.20 7.95
CA ALA A 128 6.89 -16.77 9.29
C ALA A 128 8.02 -16.03 10.03
N LYS A 129 9.11 -15.68 9.32
CA LYS A 129 10.26 -14.94 9.86
C LYS A 129 9.88 -13.54 10.31
N GLU A 130 9.25 -12.73 9.46
CA GLU A 130 8.87 -11.35 9.77
C GLU A 130 7.91 -11.30 10.96
N LEU A 131 6.90 -12.18 10.99
CA LEU A 131 5.99 -12.29 12.12
C LEU A 131 6.69 -12.79 13.39
N SER A 132 7.70 -13.65 13.28
CA SER A 132 8.47 -14.10 14.45
C SER A 132 9.29 -12.96 15.08
N LEU A 133 9.86 -12.07 14.26
CA LEU A 133 10.75 -10.98 14.69
C LEU A 133 9.97 -9.76 15.18
N ALA A 134 8.83 -9.46 14.56
CA ALA A 134 8.05 -8.27 14.85
C ALA A 134 7.18 -8.39 16.12
N MET A 135 7.02 -9.58 16.69
CA MET A 135 5.97 -9.87 17.68
C MET A 135 6.51 -10.26 19.07
N HIS A 136 5.69 -10.03 20.10
CA HIS A 136 5.83 -10.61 21.43
C HIS A 136 4.81 -11.74 21.59
N TRP A 137 5.28 -12.99 21.69
CA TRP A 137 4.42 -14.17 21.80
C TRP A 137 4.14 -14.48 23.27
N GLU A 138 2.86 -14.58 23.62
CA GLU A 138 2.41 -14.66 25.01
C GLU A 138 1.94 -16.06 25.37
N LYS A 139 1.34 -16.78 24.41
CA LYS A 139 0.67 -18.05 24.68
C LYS A 139 0.75 -19.02 23.51
N VAL A 140 0.84 -20.31 23.83
CA VAL A 140 0.63 -21.42 22.89
C VAL A 140 -0.51 -22.29 23.41
N GLU A 141 -1.44 -22.61 22.53
CA GLU A 141 -2.56 -23.51 22.80
C GLU A 141 -2.63 -24.61 21.75
N ARG A 142 -3.29 -25.73 22.07
CA ARG A 142 -3.72 -26.68 21.04
C ARG A 142 -5.09 -26.26 20.53
N GLY A 143 -5.30 -26.37 19.23
CA GLY A 143 -6.59 -26.15 18.60
C GLY A 143 -6.79 -27.07 17.41
N GLU A 144 -7.90 -26.85 16.71
CA GLU A 144 -8.22 -27.52 15.46
C GLU A 144 -8.55 -26.46 14.41
N LEU A 145 -8.02 -26.61 13.20
CA LEU A 145 -8.37 -25.78 12.04
C LEU A 145 -8.99 -26.69 10.98
N GLY A 146 -10.33 -26.65 10.88
CA GLY A 146 -11.07 -27.68 10.15
C GLY A 146 -10.97 -29.02 10.89
N GLU A 147 -10.41 -30.04 10.24
CA GLU A 147 -10.14 -31.37 10.82
C GLU A 147 -8.67 -31.56 11.23
N ARG A 148 -7.84 -30.52 11.15
CA ARG A 148 -6.38 -30.63 11.38
C ARG A 148 -5.99 -30.16 12.79
N PRO A 149 -5.21 -30.95 13.56
CA PRO A 149 -4.65 -30.51 14.82
C PRO A 149 -3.56 -29.45 14.58
N VAL A 150 -3.63 -28.35 15.34
CA VAL A 150 -2.76 -27.19 15.18
C VAL A 150 -2.29 -26.63 16.53
N TRP A 151 -1.07 -26.10 16.54
CA TRP A 151 -0.61 -25.17 17.56
C TRP A 151 -1.12 -23.77 17.24
N VAL A 152 -1.75 -23.12 18.21
CA VAL A 152 -2.22 -21.74 18.12
C VAL A 152 -1.32 -20.87 18.96
N LEU A 153 -0.51 -20.04 18.30
CA LEU A 153 0.35 -19.06 18.93
C LEU A 153 -0.39 -17.72 18.96
N ARG A 154 -0.42 -17.06 20.12
CA ARG A 154 -1.02 -15.73 20.29
C ARG A 154 0.02 -14.74 20.78
N GLY A 155 -0.02 -13.54 20.24
CA GLY A 155 0.92 -12.47 20.59
C GLY A 155 0.43 -11.09 20.20
N THR A 156 1.22 -10.10 20.57
CA THR A 156 0.99 -8.68 20.31
C THR A 156 2.17 -8.10 19.53
N ALA A 157 1.93 -7.11 18.67
CA ALA A 157 3.01 -6.49 17.91
C ALA A 157 3.93 -5.65 18.81
N ARG A 158 5.24 -5.74 18.58
CA ARG A 158 6.22 -4.95 19.34
C ARG A 158 6.11 -3.44 19.08
N ASN A 159 5.51 -3.05 17.95
CA ASN A 159 5.55 -1.67 17.45
C ASN A 159 4.18 -0.97 17.46
N GLY A 160 3.14 -1.54 18.10
CA GLY A 160 1.82 -0.90 18.31
C GLY A 160 0.89 -0.77 17.09
N VAL A 161 1.41 -0.89 15.86
CA VAL A 161 0.63 -0.72 14.61
C VAL A 161 -0.35 -1.87 14.34
N VAL A 162 -0.02 -3.07 14.83
CA VAL A 162 -0.83 -4.29 14.68
C VAL A 162 -1.28 -4.73 16.06
N GLY A 163 -2.59 -4.96 16.22
CA GLY A 163 -3.21 -5.42 17.47
C GLY A 163 -2.93 -6.89 17.76
N ASP A 164 -3.90 -7.56 18.40
CA ASP A 164 -3.80 -8.98 18.72
C ASP A 164 -3.61 -9.82 17.45
N LEU A 165 -2.62 -10.71 17.47
CA LEU A 165 -2.27 -11.62 16.40
C LEU A 165 -2.38 -13.07 16.86
N ALA A 166 -2.93 -13.91 15.99
CA ALA A 166 -2.96 -15.35 16.16
C ALA A 166 -2.37 -16.05 14.94
N MET A 167 -1.61 -17.12 15.18
CA MET A 167 -0.98 -17.92 14.15
C MET A 167 -1.23 -19.41 14.41
N TRP A 168 -1.58 -20.14 13.36
CA TRP A 168 -1.89 -21.56 13.41
C TRP A 168 -0.83 -22.35 12.64
N LEU A 169 -0.07 -23.17 13.36
CA LEU A 169 0.92 -24.11 12.81
C LEU A 169 0.38 -25.52 12.91
N GLU A 170 0.54 -26.34 11.88
CA GLU A 170 0.15 -27.76 11.93
C GLU A 170 0.96 -28.51 13.01
N GLU A 171 0.31 -29.34 13.84
CA GLU A 171 0.98 -29.92 15.02
C GLU A 171 2.17 -30.84 14.65
N ASP A 172 2.03 -31.62 13.58
CA ASP A 172 3.02 -32.62 13.16
C ASP A 172 4.10 -32.06 12.24
N THR A 173 3.72 -31.19 11.30
CA THR A 173 4.62 -30.68 10.26
C THR A 173 5.14 -29.28 10.54
N LEU A 174 4.52 -28.55 11.48
CA LEU A 174 4.80 -27.16 11.84
C LEU A 174 4.66 -26.18 10.66
N PHE A 175 4.05 -26.58 9.56
CA PHE A 175 3.76 -25.67 8.46
C PHE A 175 2.68 -24.67 8.85
N LEU A 176 2.84 -23.43 8.38
CA LEU A 176 1.87 -22.37 8.56
C LEU A 176 0.57 -22.70 7.83
N ARG A 177 -0.56 -22.47 8.50
CA ARG A 177 -1.90 -22.65 7.93
C ARG A 177 -2.75 -21.40 7.98
N ARG A 178 -2.61 -20.59 9.02
CA ARG A 178 -3.35 -19.33 9.14
C ARG A 178 -2.57 -18.32 9.95
N VAL A 179 -2.70 -17.06 9.59
CA VAL A 179 -2.35 -15.89 10.40
C VAL A 179 -3.56 -14.98 10.42
N GLU A 180 -3.88 -14.42 11.57
CA GLU A 180 -4.96 -13.45 11.73
C GLU A 180 -4.48 -12.33 12.64
N PHE A 181 -4.73 -11.09 12.25
CA PHE A 181 -4.37 -9.93 13.05
C PHE A 181 -5.31 -8.75 12.81
N GLN A 182 -5.40 -7.88 13.79
CA GLN A 182 -6.18 -6.64 13.70
C GLN A 182 -5.26 -5.44 13.45
N THR A 183 -5.70 -4.50 12.62
CA THR A 183 -5.00 -3.24 12.35
C THR A 183 -6.04 -2.13 12.19
N GLY A 184 -6.15 -1.25 13.19
CA GLY A 184 -7.23 -0.27 13.26
C GLY A 184 -8.62 -0.93 13.25
N GLU A 185 -9.49 -0.53 12.32
CA GLU A 185 -10.83 -1.11 12.14
C GLU A 185 -10.83 -2.38 11.25
N PHE A 186 -9.67 -2.81 10.75
CA PHE A 186 -9.57 -3.94 9.85
C PHE A 186 -9.10 -5.21 10.57
N THR A 187 -9.68 -6.34 10.20
CA THR A 187 -9.20 -7.68 10.53
C THR A 187 -8.65 -8.30 9.26
N VAL A 188 -7.38 -8.69 9.28
CA VAL A 188 -6.71 -9.35 8.17
C VAL A 188 -6.49 -10.82 8.55
N ALA A 189 -6.88 -11.73 7.68
CA ALA A 189 -6.59 -13.15 7.82
C ALA A 189 -5.94 -13.70 6.56
N ILE A 190 -4.79 -14.35 6.71
CA ILE A 190 -4.04 -15.02 5.65
C ILE A 190 -4.17 -16.52 5.90
N THR A 191 -4.73 -17.26 4.95
CA THR A 191 -5.03 -18.69 5.09
C THR A 191 -4.38 -19.47 3.97
N VAL A 192 -3.62 -20.50 4.30
CA VAL A 192 -3.05 -21.45 3.35
C VAL A 192 -4.09 -22.53 3.07
N GLU A 193 -4.80 -22.40 1.96
CA GLU A 193 -5.90 -23.30 1.54
C GLU A 193 -5.38 -24.67 1.12
N GLU A 194 -4.37 -24.66 0.25
CA GLU A 194 -3.69 -25.86 -0.22
C GLU A 194 -2.18 -25.70 -0.04
N PHE A 195 -1.53 -26.77 0.39
CA PHE A 195 -0.08 -26.85 0.50
C PHE A 195 0.39 -28.25 0.12
N LYS A 196 1.16 -28.36 -0.95
CA LYS A 196 1.65 -29.61 -1.54
C LYS A 196 3.19 -29.61 -1.53
N PRO A 197 3.83 -30.05 -0.44
CA PRO A 197 5.29 -30.12 -0.36
C PRO A 197 5.84 -31.28 -1.22
N GLY A 198 7.01 -31.09 -1.83
CA GLY A 198 7.71 -32.13 -2.59
C GLY A 198 7.09 -32.51 -3.93
N VAL A 199 6.18 -31.68 -4.46
CA VAL A 199 5.59 -31.85 -5.81
C VAL A 199 6.57 -31.43 -6.91
N GLU A 200 6.51 -32.08 -8.06
CA GLU A 200 7.28 -31.66 -9.24
C GLU A 200 6.61 -30.46 -9.90
N VAL A 201 7.31 -29.32 -9.93
CA VAL A 201 6.82 -28.07 -10.52
C VAL A 201 7.47 -27.85 -11.88
N PRO A 202 6.69 -27.63 -12.97
CA PRO A 202 7.26 -27.41 -14.29
C PRO A 202 8.18 -26.19 -14.36
N LEU A 203 9.42 -26.38 -14.82
CA LEU A 203 10.42 -25.31 -14.88
C LEU A 203 10.03 -24.17 -15.84
N ASP A 204 9.15 -24.44 -16.80
CA ASP A 204 8.63 -23.43 -17.74
C ASP A 204 7.88 -22.29 -17.05
N LEU A 205 7.32 -22.52 -15.86
CA LEU A 205 6.63 -21.49 -15.07
C LEU A 205 7.58 -20.39 -14.59
N PHE A 206 8.86 -20.71 -14.42
CA PHE A 206 9.87 -19.78 -13.90
C PHE A 206 10.65 -19.06 -15.00
N LYS A 207 10.26 -19.23 -16.27
CA LYS A 207 10.91 -18.53 -17.38
C LYS A 207 10.75 -17.02 -17.21
N PRO A 208 11.84 -16.24 -17.28
CA PRO A 208 11.77 -14.79 -17.23
C PRO A 208 11.01 -14.25 -18.45
N PRO A 209 10.43 -13.03 -18.34
CA PRO A 209 9.83 -12.36 -19.48
C PRO A 209 10.88 -12.10 -20.57
N ALA A 210 10.41 -11.89 -21.80
CA ALA A 210 11.28 -11.47 -22.89
C ALA A 210 11.91 -10.10 -22.57
N ALA A 211 13.17 -9.88 -22.98
CA ALA A 211 13.95 -8.72 -22.56
C ALA A 211 13.34 -7.38 -23.01
N GLU A 212 12.60 -7.41 -24.12
CA GLU A 212 11.84 -6.28 -24.69
C GLU A 212 10.62 -5.88 -23.86
N LEU A 213 10.12 -6.74 -22.97
CA LEU A 213 9.01 -6.43 -22.06
C LEU A 213 9.50 -5.76 -20.77
N ILE A 214 10.79 -5.87 -20.46
CA ILE A 214 11.39 -5.31 -19.25
C ILE A 214 11.51 -3.79 -19.42
N ALA A 215 10.58 -3.06 -18.80
CA ALA A 215 10.54 -1.61 -18.81
C ALA A 215 11.71 -1.01 -18.01
N ARG A 216 12.02 -1.61 -16.84
CA ARG A 216 12.97 -1.06 -15.87
C ARG A 216 13.87 -2.15 -15.27
N ARG A 217 15.10 -1.75 -14.92
CA ARG A 217 16.08 -2.58 -14.22
C ARG A 217 16.48 -1.92 -12.91
N ILE A 218 16.15 -2.56 -11.81
CA ILE A 218 16.37 -2.07 -10.45
C ILE A 218 17.51 -2.86 -9.82
N THR A 219 18.47 -2.17 -9.21
CA THR A 219 19.53 -2.79 -8.41
C THR A 219 19.45 -2.25 -7.00
N VAL A 220 19.15 -3.13 -6.05
CA VAL A 220 19.07 -2.78 -4.64
C VAL A 220 20.47 -2.69 -4.05
N ILE A 221 20.69 -1.67 -3.23
CA ILE A 221 21.97 -1.41 -2.56
C ILE A 221 21.76 -1.50 -1.04
N PRO A 222 21.91 -2.72 -0.44
CA PRO A 222 21.63 -2.94 0.98
C PRO A 222 22.40 -2.00 1.90
N ARG A 223 23.64 -1.65 1.53
CA ARG A 223 24.51 -0.78 2.32
C ARG A 223 23.90 0.60 2.59
N GLY A 224 23.16 1.18 1.65
CA GLY A 224 22.53 2.47 1.88
C GLY A 224 21.41 2.38 2.91
N ARG A 225 20.63 1.28 2.90
CA ARG A 225 19.63 1.01 3.94
C ARG A 225 20.28 0.85 5.32
N GLU A 226 21.41 0.16 5.42
CA GLU A 226 22.15 0.03 6.69
C GLU A 226 22.57 1.40 7.27
N ILE A 227 23.01 2.33 6.40
CA ILE A 227 23.39 3.69 6.82
C ILE A 227 22.16 4.45 7.32
N LEU A 228 21.03 4.39 6.58
CA LEU A 228 19.77 5.00 7.02
C LEU A 228 19.27 4.39 8.33
N SER A 229 19.34 3.07 8.50
CA SER A 229 19.00 2.39 9.75
C SER A 229 19.88 2.88 10.89
N ALA A 230 21.19 2.99 10.70
CA ALA A 230 22.08 3.49 11.74
C ALA A 230 21.81 4.97 12.11
N ALA A 231 21.45 5.80 11.13
CA ALA A 231 21.02 7.18 11.37
C ALA A 231 19.68 7.23 12.12
N TRP A 232 18.71 6.41 11.71
CA TRP A 232 17.39 6.29 12.32
C TRP A 232 17.46 5.85 13.78
N GLU A 233 18.24 4.82 14.09
CA GLU A 233 18.44 4.33 15.47
C GLU A 233 18.99 5.40 16.41
N LYS A 234 19.80 6.35 15.91
CA LYS A 234 20.28 7.49 16.72
C LYS A 234 19.20 8.52 17.02
N LEU A 235 18.16 8.60 16.18
CA LEU A 235 17.02 9.48 16.35
C LEU A 235 15.94 8.82 17.22
N LEU A 236 15.87 7.49 17.22
CA LEU A 236 15.02 6.75 18.14
C LEU A 236 15.47 6.95 19.59
N GLY A 237 14.51 7.19 20.49
CA GLY A 237 14.77 7.44 21.91
C GLY A 237 14.93 8.92 22.29
N LEU A 238 14.80 9.85 21.33
CA LEU A 238 14.65 11.27 21.65
C LEU A 238 13.33 11.53 22.38
N GLN A 239 13.40 12.27 23.48
CA GLN A 239 12.23 12.75 24.23
C GLN A 239 11.69 14.05 23.63
N SER A 240 12.58 14.87 23.07
CA SER A 240 12.27 16.12 22.40
C SER A 240 13.35 16.46 21.36
N PHE A 241 13.03 17.35 20.42
CA PHE A 241 14.04 17.98 19.56
C PHE A 241 13.57 19.34 19.02
N ILE A 242 14.53 20.18 18.64
CA ILE A 242 14.30 21.36 17.81
C ILE A 242 15.15 21.22 16.55
N LEU A 243 14.51 21.25 15.38
CA LEU A 243 15.16 21.21 14.09
C LEU A 243 14.86 22.50 13.32
N ARG A 244 15.89 23.10 12.75
CA ARG A 244 15.75 24.19 11.77
C ARG A 244 16.21 23.71 10.43
N LYS A 245 15.38 23.88 9.40
CA LYS A 245 15.72 23.56 8.03
C LYS A 245 15.31 24.67 7.08
N ARG A 246 15.93 24.64 5.90
CA ARG A 246 15.59 25.48 4.77
C ARG A 246 14.97 24.61 3.69
N VAL A 247 13.74 24.93 3.32
CA VAL A 247 12.97 24.17 2.33
C VAL A 247 12.96 24.95 1.02
N ARG A 248 13.20 24.25 -0.09
CA ARG A 248 13.17 24.82 -1.44
C ARG A 248 12.30 23.95 -2.34
N SER A 249 11.26 24.55 -2.89
CA SER A 249 10.33 23.96 -3.85
C SER A 249 9.94 25.05 -4.87
N GLY A 250 9.49 24.73 -6.07
CA GLY A 250 9.28 25.69 -7.18
C GLY A 250 8.13 26.65 -6.97
N TYR A 251 7.18 26.31 -6.09
CA TYR A 251 6.15 27.26 -5.64
C TYR A 251 6.64 28.22 -4.55
N PHE A 252 7.64 27.82 -3.75
CA PHE A 252 8.11 28.56 -2.57
C PHE A 252 9.63 28.75 -2.59
N VAL A 253 10.05 29.98 -2.91
CA VAL A 253 11.47 30.32 -2.93
C VAL A 253 12.00 30.50 -1.51
N ASP A 254 12.76 29.51 -1.04
CA ASP A 254 13.67 29.58 0.13
C ASP A 254 12.99 29.89 1.48
N GLU A 255 12.27 28.90 2.01
CA GLU A 255 11.55 29.02 3.28
C GLU A 255 12.34 28.48 4.46
N GLU A 256 12.26 29.16 5.61
CA GLU A 256 12.80 28.63 6.86
C GLU A 256 11.68 27.90 7.60
N GLN A 257 11.91 26.61 7.90
CA GLN A 257 11.00 25.79 8.69
C GLN A 257 11.66 25.41 10.03
N ILE A 258 10.91 25.54 11.13
CA ILE A 258 11.32 25.12 12.47
C ILE A 258 10.37 24.03 12.94
N VAL A 259 10.91 22.85 13.23
CA VAL A 259 10.17 21.69 13.71
C VAL A 259 10.54 21.44 15.17
N ILE A 260 9.57 21.53 16.06
CA ILE A 260 9.74 21.43 17.51
C ILE A 260 8.89 20.27 18.00
N TYR A 261 9.53 19.24 18.53
CA TYR A 261 8.86 18.05 19.03
C TYR A 261 9.11 17.86 20.52
N ARG A 262 8.05 17.53 21.25
CA ARG A 262 8.07 17.01 22.62
C ARG A 262 6.79 16.25 22.83
N HIS A 263 6.86 14.94 23.10
CA HIS A 263 5.68 14.12 23.29
C HIS A 263 4.66 14.77 24.25
N PRO A 264 3.34 14.82 23.91
CA PRO A 264 2.70 14.30 22.69
C PRO A 264 2.52 15.36 21.58
N PHE A 265 3.31 16.42 21.59
CA PHE A 265 3.14 17.58 20.71
C PHE A 265 4.22 17.68 19.63
N LEU A 266 3.80 18.15 18.46
CA LEU A 266 4.68 18.59 17.38
C LEU A 266 4.25 19.99 16.96
N ARG A 267 5.19 20.91 16.82
CA ARG A 267 4.97 22.26 16.31
C ARG A 267 5.82 22.46 15.06
N VAL A 268 5.20 22.93 14.01
CA VAL A 268 5.83 23.24 12.73
C VAL A 268 5.59 24.71 12.42
N GLU A 269 6.68 25.49 12.40
CA GLU A 269 6.67 26.88 11.94
C GLU A 269 7.28 26.94 10.56
N GLN A 270 6.60 27.58 9.61
CA GLN A 270 7.10 27.79 8.26
C GLN A 270 6.99 29.27 7.92
N ARG A 271 8.12 29.88 7.56
CA ARG A 271 8.22 31.29 7.22
C ARG A 271 8.52 31.42 5.74
N SER A 272 7.53 31.88 4.99
CA SER A 272 7.68 32.13 3.57
C SER A 272 8.17 33.56 3.31
N GLN A 273 9.13 33.71 2.39
CA GLN A 273 9.39 34.99 1.73
C GLN A 273 8.45 35.11 0.53
N GLU A 274 7.15 35.22 0.77
CA GLU A 274 6.28 35.65 -0.32
C GLU A 274 6.64 37.08 -0.74
N SER A 275 6.71 37.32 -2.05
CA SER A 275 6.75 38.67 -2.60
C SER A 275 5.39 39.34 -2.43
N LEU A 276 4.93 39.51 -1.18
CA LEU A 276 3.76 40.33 -0.88
C LEU A 276 4.06 41.76 -1.34
N PRO A 277 3.07 42.50 -1.88
CA PRO A 277 3.26 43.86 -2.40
C PRO A 277 3.87 44.87 -1.41
N LEU A 278 3.96 44.50 -0.12
CA LEU A 278 4.46 45.31 0.99
C LEU A 278 5.66 44.68 1.75
N GLY A 279 6.22 43.56 1.27
CA GLY A 279 7.45 42.96 1.83
C GLY A 279 7.30 42.29 3.21
N GLY A 280 6.20 41.58 3.46
CA GLY A 280 5.98 40.81 4.70
C GLY A 280 6.41 39.34 4.60
N GLN A 281 6.73 38.71 5.73
CA GLN A 281 6.85 37.25 5.86
C GLN A 281 5.52 36.67 6.33
N LEU A 282 5.02 35.61 5.69
CA LEU A 282 3.89 34.85 6.22
C LEU A 282 4.40 33.74 7.14
N LEU A 283 3.77 33.63 8.30
CA LEU A 283 4.00 32.54 9.25
C LEU A 283 2.86 31.55 9.13
N HIS A 284 3.16 30.39 8.55
CA HIS A 284 2.31 29.21 8.69
C HIS A 284 2.73 28.48 9.96
N LEU A 285 1.77 28.21 10.83
CA LEU A 285 2.00 27.54 12.11
C LEU A 285 1.00 26.39 12.25
N ALA A 286 1.53 25.19 12.46
CA ALA A 286 0.76 24.00 12.80
C ALA A 286 1.21 23.45 14.15
N ILE A 287 0.25 23.03 14.99
CA ILE A 287 0.49 22.32 16.25
C ILE A 287 -0.31 21.03 16.21
N TYR A 288 0.38 19.90 16.31
CA TYR A 288 -0.22 18.57 16.41
C TYR A 288 -0.33 18.23 17.89
N ASP A 289 -1.53 17.91 18.34
CA ASP A 289 -1.79 17.22 19.61
C ASP A 289 -2.16 15.78 19.28
N PHE A 290 -1.14 14.92 19.27
CA PHE A 290 -1.33 13.53 18.90
C PHE A 290 -2.21 12.77 19.90
N SER A 291 -2.13 13.14 21.18
CA SER A 291 -2.90 12.51 22.25
C SER A 291 -4.37 12.93 22.20
N GLY A 292 -4.64 14.20 21.87
CA GLY A 292 -5.97 14.75 21.68
C GLY A 292 -6.58 14.38 20.33
N GLY A 293 -5.79 13.94 19.36
CA GLY A 293 -6.25 13.57 18.02
C GLY A 293 -6.55 14.77 17.13
N PHE A 294 -5.85 15.88 17.30
CA PHE A 294 -6.09 17.11 16.53
C PHE A 294 -4.82 17.71 15.93
N VAL A 295 -4.97 18.38 14.80
CA VAL A 295 -3.98 19.34 14.29
C VAL A 295 -4.61 20.71 14.26
N TYR A 296 -3.94 21.68 14.86
CA TYR A 296 -4.31 23.07 14.93
C TYR A 296 -3.48 23.86 13.92
N PHE A 297 -4.13 24.70 13.13
CA PHE A 297 -3.50 25.58 12.15
C PHE A 297 -3.83 27.03 12.47
N TYR A 298 -2.84 27.90 12.36
CA TYR A 298 -3.05 29.34 12.40
C TYR A 298 -3.15 29.89 10.97
N ASP A 299 -4.24 30.59 10.68
CA ASP A 299 -4.45 31.33 9.43
C ASP A 299 -3.96 32.78 9.63
N PRO A 300 -2.80 33.17 9.05
CA PRO A 300 -2.25 34.50 9.23
C PRO A 300 -3.06 35.59 8.52
N PHE A 301 -3.93 35.23 7.57
CA PHE A 301 -4.77 36.20 6.86
C PHE A 301 -6.04 36.53 7.63
N LYS A 302 -6.59 35.55 8.35
CA LYS A 302 -7.77 35.74 9.22
C LYS A 302 -7.43 36.07 10.66
N ASP A 303 -6.17 35.95 11.05
CA ASP A 303 -5.70 36.03 12.44
C ASP A 303 -6.52 35.11 13.36
N SER A 304 -6.69 33.86 12.94
CA SER A 304 -7.55 32.90 13.61
C SER A 304 -6.97 31.49 13.59
N TRP A 305 -7.34 30.69 14.58
CA TRP A 305 -7.01 29.27 14.63
C TRP A 305 -8.15 28.44 14.07
N GLU A 306 -7.82 27.36 13.38
CA GLU A 306 -8.73 26.29 12.97
C GLU A 306 -8.10 24.94 13.38
N LYS A 307 -8.91 23.89 13.57
CA LYS A 307 -8.38 22.55 13.82
C LYS A 307 -9.04 21.48 12.96
N ILE A 308 -8.34 20.40 12.66
CA ILE A 308 -8.88 19.19 12.03
C ILE A 308 -8.62 17.98 12.94
N GLU A 309 -9.43 16.93 12.77
CA GLU A 309 -9.21 15.64 13.44
C GLU A 309 -8.10 14.85 12.72
N LEU A 310 -7.25 14.20 13.51
CA LEU A 310 -6.29 13.20 13.02
C LEU A 310 -7.03 11.88 12.76
N PHE A 311 -6.46 11.03 11.89
CA PHE A 311 -6.89 9.65 11.67
C PHE A 311 -6.53 8.76 12.87
N GLY A 312 -7.11 9.03 14.03
CA GLY A 312 -6.86 8.34 15.30
C GLY A 312 -6.08 9.16 16.33
N THR A 313 -6.01 8.62 17.54
CA THR A 313 -5.20 9.15 18.65
C THR A 313 -3.94 8.31 18.80
N TYR A 314 -2.79 8.97 18.96
CA TYR A 314 -1.51 8.31 19.20
C TYR A 314 -1.10 8.56 20.63
N SER A 315 -0.86 7.47 21.38
CA SER A 315 -0.67 7.55 22.83
C SER A 315 0.78 7.30 23.25
N SER A 316 1.60 6.67 22.40
CA SER A 316 2.98 6.38 22.76
C SER A 316 3.96 7.47 22.31
N ALA A 317 5.00 7.70 23.11
CA ALA A 317 6.11 8.57 22.75
C ALA A 317 6.87 8.09 21.52
N GLU A 318 6.88 6.78 21.27
CA GLU A 318 7.54 6.19 20.10
C GLU A 318 6.77 6.48 18.81
N GLU A 319 5.45 6.28 18.77
CA GLU A 319 4.61 6.59 17.60
C GLU A 319 4.69 8.06 17.22
N THR A 320 4.51 8.93 18.22
CA THR A 320 4.54 10.39 18.02
C THR A 320 5.92 10.89 17.59
N LEU A 321 7.00 10.27 18.08
CA LEU A 321 8.36 10.56 17.61
C LEU A 321 8.55 10.15 16.14
N LYS A 322 8.07 8.98 15.72
CA LYS A 322 8.19 8.53 14.33
C LYS A 322 7.49 9.49 13.36
N MET A 323 6.30 9.97 13.72
CA MET A 323 5.58 11.00 12.94
C MET A 323 6.37 12.31 12.87
N ALA A 324 6.91 12.77 14.00
CA ALA A 324 7.72 13.98 14.06
C ALA A 324 9.03 13.87 13.25
N LEU A 325 9.67 12.70 13.22
CA LEU A 325 10.85 12.44 12.39
C LEU A 325 10.50 12.44 10.90
N GLY A 326 9.32 11.93 10.52
CA GLY A 326 8.79 12.03 9.16
C GLY A 326 8.66 13.48 8.70
N GLU A 327 8.09 14.35 9.53
CA GLU A 327 8.00 15.80 9.24
C GLU A 327 9.39 16.47 9.21
N ALA A 328 10.27 16.11 10.14
CA ALA A 328 11.57 16.75 10.29
C ALA A 328 12.54 16.42 9.13
N PHE A 329 12.60 15.14 8.73
CA PHE A 329 13.61 14.60 7.81
C PHE A 329 13.06 13.97 6.53
N ARG A 330 11.73 13.90 6.36
CA ARG A 330 11.07 13.12 5.31
C ARG A 330 11.56 11.66 5.29
N LEU A 331 11.90 11.14 6.47
CA LEU A 331 12.43 9.80 6.63
C LEU A 331 11.39 8.97 7.37
N VAL A 332 11.00 7.86 6.75
CA VAL A 332 10.20 6.80 7.37
C VAL A 332 11.12 5.69 7.88
N GLN A 333 10.54 4.67 8.52
CA GLN A 333 11.31 3.53 9.01
C GLN A 333 12.14 2.89 7.86
N PRO A 334 13.48 2.81 7.97
CA PRO A 334 14.34 2.38 6.87
C PRO A 334 14.09 0.96 6.34
N ALA A 335 13.46 0.09 7.13
CA ALA A 335 13.03 -1.23 6.69
C ALA A 335 12.04 -1.18 5.51
N ALA A 336 11.24 -0.12 5.40
CA ALA A 336 10.31 0.11 4.30
C ALA A 336 10.95 0.73 3.05
N ILE A 337 12.23 1.11 3.12
CA ILE A 337 12.91 1.86 2.05
C ILE A 337 13.75 0.91 1.19
N THR A 338 13.46 0.89 -0.11
CA THR A 338 14.30 0.22 -1.11
C THR A 338 15.35 1.20 -1.63
N VAL A 339 16.61 1.01 -1.26
CA VAL A 339 17.70 1.87 -1.73
C VAL A 339 18.23 1.39 -3.08
N VAL A 340 18.33 2.29 -4.05
CA VAL A 340 18.79 2.01 -5.42
C VAL A 340 20.03 2.82 -5.83
N GLY A 341 20.43 3.79 -5.01
CA GLY A 341 21.63 4.60 -5.22
C GLY A 341 22.39 4.86 -3.92
N LEU A 342 23.72 4.77 -3.99
CA LEU A 342 24.62 5.16 -2.91
C LEU A 342 25.89 5.76 -3.51
N LYS A 343 26.21 7.00 -3.15
CA LYS A 343 27.41 7.72 -3.60
C LYS A 343 28.06 8.44 -2.43
N GLU A 344 29.37 8.67 -2.52
CA GLU A 344 30.08 9.54 -1.59
C GLU A 344 30.29 10.92 -2.21
N GLU A 345 29.96 11.96 -1.46
CA GLU A 345 30.02 13.35 -1.93
C GLU A 345 30.58 14.26 -0.84
N VAL A 346 30.91 15.50 -1.23
CA VAL A 346 31.24 16.57 -0.28
C VAL A 346 30.16 17.63 -0.34
N LEU A 347 29.37 17.74 0.74
CA LEU A 347 28.31 18.73 0.87
C LEU A 347 28.68 19.72 1.97
N ARG A 348 28.80 21.01 1.62
CA ARG A 348 29.12 22.09 2.56
C ARG A 348 30.39 21.82 3.40
N GLY A 349 31.40 21.19 2.78
CA GLY A 349 32.68 20.85 3.41
C GLY A 349 32.66 19.56 4.25
N ARG A 350 31.52 18.87 4.35
CA ARG A 350 31.37 17.58 5.04
C ARG A 350 31.43 16.44 4.04
N LYS A 351 32.06 15.33 4.39
CA LYS A 351 31.90 14.07 3.65
C LYS A 351 30.54 13.48 3.99
N VAL A 352 29.77 13.14 2.97
CA VAL A 352 28.41 12.62 3.13
C VAL A 352 28.20 11.39 2.25
N TRP A 353 27.34 10.48 2.69
CA TRP A 353 26.71 9.49 1.83
C TRP A 353 25.45 10.11 1.24
N HIS A 354 25.37 10.14 -0.09
CA HIS A 354 24.16 10.46 -0.84
C HIS A 354 23.45 9.14 -1.17
N ILE A 355 22.25 8.98 -0.61
CA ILE A 355 21.44 7.77 -0.66
C ILE A 355 20.17 8.08 -1.45
N THR A 356 19.92 7.33 -2.52
CA THR A 356 18.72 7.47 -3.37
C THR A 356 17.84 6.25 -3.15
N ALA A 357 16.59 6.47 -2.73
CA ALA A 357 15.58 5.43 -2.68
C ALA A 357 14.86 5.28 -4.01
N ARG A 358 14.19 4.15 -4.15
CA ARG A 358 13.24 3.87 -5.21
C ARG A 358 11.96 4.68 -4.97
N GLY A 359 11.39 5.25 -6.03
CA GLY A 359 10.02 5.76 -6.00
C GLY A 359 8.99 4.62 -6.06
N THR A 360 7.76 4.93 -6.46
CA THR A 360 6.66 3.97 -6.50
C THR A 360 7.01 2.76 -7.39
N PRO A 361 6.85 1.52 -6.88
CA PRO A 361 7.10 0.33 -7.67
C PRO A 361 6.24 0.26 -8.93
N GLY A 362 6.83 -0.18 -10.05
CA GLY A 362 6.11 -0.27 -11.31
C GLY A 362 5.97 1.06 -12.05
N THR A 363 6.53 2.17 -11.57
CA THR A 363 6.47 3.48 -12.26
C THR A 363 7.87 4.07 -12.48
N ASP A 364 7.92 5.18 -13.24
CA ASP A 364 9.12 6.03 -13.39
C ASP A 364 9.16 7.17 -12.35
N GLU A 365 8.39 7.06 -11.27
CA GLU A 365 8.37 8.05 -10.20
C GLU A 365 9.76 8.14 -9.55
N PRO A 366 10.33 9.35 -9.45
CA PRO A 366 11.57 9.52 -8.71
C PRO A 366 11.36 9.13 -7.24
N GLY A 367 12.40 8.62 -6.59
CA GLY A 367 12.36 8.33 -5.16
C GLY A 367 12.96 9.44 -4.31
N PRO A 368 12.73 9.41 -2.99
CA PRO A 368 13.35 10.34 -2.06
C PRO A 368 14.86 10.09 -1.92
N GLU A 369 15.60 11.14 -1.55
CA GLU A 369 17.05 11.11 -1.37
C GLU A 369 17.46 11.70 -0.02
N TRP A 370 18.58 11.21 0.53
CA TRP A 370 19.15 11.72 1.78
C TRP A 370 20.67 11.87 1.68
N TRP A 371 21.18 12.92 2.32
CA TRP A 371 22.62 13.11 2.56
C TRP A 371 22.90 12.93 4.04
N VAL A 372 23.70 11.91 4.35
CA VAL A 372 24.05 11.51 5.72
C VAL A 372 25.53 11.79 5.96
N ASP A 373 25.86 12.55 7.00
CA ASP A 373 27.23 12.85 7.41
C ASP A 373 28.00 11.57 7.76
N GLN A 374 29.20 11.40 7.18
CA GLN A 374 29.96 10.17 7.33
C GLN A 374 30.51 9.93 8.73
N GLU A 375 30.75 10.98 9.49
CA GLU A 375 31.34 10.91 10.82
C GLU A 375 30.26 10.84 11.89
N THR A 376 29.19 11.63 11.74
CA THR A 376 28.17 11.77 12.77
C THR A 376 26.91 10.97 12.52
N LEU A 377 26.71 10.39 11.32
CA LEU A 377 25.44 9.77 10.89
C LEU A 377 24.24 10.73 10.96
N SER A 378 24.48 12.04 10.96
CA SER A 378 23.40 13.03 10.95
C SER A 378 22.89 13.24 9.54
N ILE A 379 21.57 13.26 9.37
CA ILE A 379 20.95 13.67 8.10
C ILE A 379 21.13 15.19 7.98
N VAL A 380 21.82 15.63 6.93
CA VAL A 380 22.14 17.04 6.70
C VAL A 380 21.33 17.66 5.56
N ARG A 381 20.74 16.82 4.72
CA ARG A 381 19.81 17.21 3.65
C ARG A 381 18.91 16.03 3.30
N TYR A 382 17.68 16.32 2.88
CA TYR A 382 16.83 15.40 2.11
C TYR A 382 16.38 16.05 0.80
N ALA A 383 15.94 15.22 -0.13
CA ALA A 383 15.20 15.62 -1.31
C ALA A 383 13.96 14.72 -1.44
N GLU A 384 12.79 15.31 -1.60
CA GLU A 384 11.53 14.55 -1.74
C GLU A 384 10.78 14.98 -2.99
N PRO A 385 10.46 14.03 -3.88
CA PRO A 385 9.55 14.25 -4.99
C PRO A 385 8.18 14.72 -4.52
N GLN A 386 7.72 15.81 -5.10
CA GLN A 386 6.39 16.38 -4.95
C GLN A 386 5.68 16.26 -6.28
N GLU A 387 4.50 15.67 -6.25
CA GLU A 387 3.64 15.59 -7.41
C GLU A 387 2.96 16.94 -7.65
N ILE A 388 3.11 17.48 -8.86
CA ILE A 388 2.45 18.72 -9.27
C ILE A 388 1.60 18.47 -10.51
N PHE A 389 0.39 19.04 -10.49
CA PHE A 389 -0.55 18.92 -11.59
C PHE A 389 -0.55 20.18 -12.44
N HIS A 390 0.03 20.12 -13.63
CA HIS A 390 -0.06 21.19 -14.60
C HIS A 390 -1.30 20.99 -15.49
N VAL A 391 -2.15 22.02 -15.56
CA VAL A 391 -3.29 22.05 -16.47
C VAL A 391 -2.94 22.95 -17.65
N GLU A 392 -2.36 22.37 -18.70
CA GLU A 392 -2.09 23.08 -19.95
C GLU A 392 -3.04 22.57 -21.06
N ALA A 393 -3.73 23.49 -21.74
CA ALA A 393 -4.67 23.17 -22.82
C ALA A 393 -5.76 22.13 -22.48
N GLY A 394 -6.14 22.00 -21.20
CA GLY A 394 -7.17 21.06 -20.76
C GLY A 394 -6.71 19.61 -20.59
N LYS A 395 -5.41 19.32 -20.70
CA LYS A 395 -4.82 18.04 -20.31
C LYS A 395 -4.10 18.23 -18.97
N GLN A 396 -4.40 17.37 -17.99
CA GLN A 396 -3.58 17.27 -16.79
C GLN A 396 -2.30 16.51 -17.14
N GLN A 397 -1.15 17.15 -16.93
CA GLN A 397 0.14 16.50 -16.98
C GLN A 397 0.71 16.44 -15.57
N ARG A 398 1.11 15.22 -15.18
CA ARG A 398 1.82 14.96 -13.93
C ARG A 398 3.28 15.37 -14.16
N GLU A 399 3.74 16.37 -13.43
CA GLU A 399 5.16 16.69 -13.35
C GLU A 399 5.65 16.43 -11.94
N TRP A 400 6.95 16.13 -11.83
CA TRP A 400 7.61 15.91 -10.55
C TRP A 400 8.51 17.08 -10.25
N GLU A 401 8.29 17.68 -9.10
CA GLU A 401 9.15 18.69 -8.53
C GLU A 401 9.93 18.09 -7.36
N ILE A 402 11.18 18.48 -7.18
CA ILE A 402 11.98 18.00 -6.06
C ILE A 402 12.03 19.08 -4.97
N GLU A 403 11.40 18.80 -3.83
CA GLU A 403 11.55 19.59 -2.61
C GLU A 403 12.90 19.26 -1.96
N TYR A 404 13.74 20.26 -1.70
CA TYR A 404 14.98 20.08 -0.94
C TYR A 404 14.85 20.64 0.47
N GLY A 405 15.14 19.82 1.47
CA GLY A 405 15.24 20.25 2.87
C GLY A 405 16.68 20.23 3.36
N ASP A 406 17.27 21.42 3.53
CA ASP A 406 18.60 21.61 4.07
C ASP A 406 18.58 21.79 5.58
N ILE A 407 19.15 20.86 6.34
CA ILE A 407 19.19 20.96 7.80
C ILE A 407 20.22 22.02 8.20
N LEU A 408 19.77 23.03 8.96
CA LEU A 408 20.58 24.16 9.43
C LEU A 408 21.07 23.94 10.85
N SER A 409 20.19 23.48 11.74
CA SER A 409 20.53 23.09 13.11
C SER A 409 19.61 21.98 13.60
N PHE A 410 20.13 21.17 14.52
CA PHE A 410 19.41 20.09 15.18
C PHE A 410 19.83 20.02 16.64
N GLU A 411 18.88 20.22 17.55
CA GLU A 411 19.08 20.24 19.00
C GLU A 411 18.31 19.06 19.60
N PRO A 412 18.98 17.97 19.99
CA PRO A 412 18.34 16.81 20.59
C PRO A 412 18.09 17.01 22.09
N ASN A 413 16.93 16.58 22.56
CA ASN A 413 16.48 16.63 23.96
C ASN A 413 16.59 18.00 24.66
N PRO A 414 16.21 19.12 24.04
CA PRO A 414 16.16 20.40 24.74
C PRO A 414 14.99 20.42 25.73
N ASP A 415 15.10 21.29 26.74
CA ASP A 415 13.98 21.63 27.62
C ASP A 415 13.03 22.57 26.86
N ILE A 416 11.84 22.06 26.52
CA ILE A 416 10.85 22.77 25.69
C ILE A 416 9.66 23.14 26.59
N PRO A 417 9.36 24.44 26.77
CA PRO A 417 8.24 24.91 27.58
C PRO A 417 6.86 24.54 27.00
N ASP A 418 5.86 24.38 27.87
CA ASP A 418 4.46 24.10 27.49
C ASP A 418 3.84 25.22 26.65
N GLU A 419 4.25 26.46 26.91
CA GLU A 419 3.72 27.65 26.26
C GLU A 419 3.93 27.65 24.75
N LEU A 420 4.93 26.91 24.24
CA LEU A 420 5.17 26.76 22.80
C LEU A 420 4.07 25.95 22.09
N PHE A 421 3.32 25.12 22.81
CA PHE A 421 2.24 24.30 22.24
C PHE A 421 0.85 24.83 22.59
N ALA A 422 0.77 25.97 23.28
CA ALA A 422 -0.50 26.55 23.69
C ALA A 422 -1.33 27.00 22.47
N VAL A 423 -2.59 26.55 22.45
CA VAL A 423 -3.62 26.97 21.50
C VAL A 423 -4.82 27.56 22.25
N PRO A 424 -5.65 28.41 21.62
CA PRO A 424 -6.86 28.90 22.26
C PRO A 424 -7.81 27.77 22.70
N GLU A 425 -8.59 27.95 23.78
CA GLU A 425 -9.49 26.89 24.28
C GLU A 425 -10.60 26.52 23.29
N ASN A 426 -11.07 27.46 22.48
CA ASN A 426 -12.24 27.30 21.59
C ASN A 426 -11.86 27.37 20.11
N VAL A 427 -10.87 26.58 19.69
CA VAL A 427 -10.50 26.51 18.26
C VAL A 427 -11.61 25.78 17.47
N PRO A 428 -12.22 26.42 16.45
CA PRO A 428 -13.26 25.81 15.63
C PRO A 428 -12.73 24.60 14.88
N LEU A 429 -13.49 23.50 14.92
CA LEU A 429 -13.24 22.32 14.09
C LEU A 429 -13.62 22.65 12.65
N ARG A 430 -12.63 22.65 11.76
CA ARG A 430 -12.84 22.67 10.33
C ARG A 430 -13.39 21.31 9.91
N ARG A 431 -14.71 21.25 9.79
CA ARG A 431 -15.35 20.16 9.06
C ARG A 431 -15.05 20.40 7.60
N PHE A 432 -14.52 19.40 6.91
CA PHE A 432 -14.56 19.38 5.46
C PHE A 432 -16.04 19.28 5.07
N GLU A 433 -16.71 20.43 4.99
CA GLU A 433 -17.93 20.55 4.21
C GLU A 433 -17.48 20.44 2.77
N PHE A 434 -17.69 19.26 2.17
CA PHE A 434 -17.71 19.17 0.72
C PHE A 434 -18.72 20.23 0.26
N PRO A 435 -18.32 21.19 -0.60
CA PRO A 435 -19.27 22.14 -1.12
C PRO A 435 -20.46 21.37 -1.71
N GLU A 436 -21.69 21.68 -1.31
CA GLU A 436 -22.88 21.13 -2.01
C GLU A 436 -22.80 21.45 -3.51
N GLU A 437 -22.12 22.55 -3.86
CA GLU A 437 -21.73 22.94 -5.20
C GLU A 437 -20.28 23.46 -5.18
N PHE A 438 -19.38 22.81 -5.94
CA PHE A 438 -18.02 23.31 -6.15
C PHE A 438 -18.09 24.65 -6.91
N PRO A 439 -17.29 25.68 -6.54
CA PRO A 439 -17.17 26.90 -7.35
C PRO A 439 -16.82 26.51 -8.79
N GLU A 440 -17.55 27.01 -9.80
CA GLU A 440 -17.38 26.64 -11.23
C GLU A 440 -15.92 26.75 -11.74
N GLU A 441 -15.08 27.52 -11.05
CA GLU A 441 -13.67 27.73 -11.38
C GLU A 441 -12.73 26.62 -10.86
N PHE A 442 -13.16 25.87 -9.82
CA PHE A 442 -12.40 24.80 -9.16
C PHE A 442 -13.15 23.47 -9.03
N GLY A 443 -14.40 23.40 -9.50
CA GLY A 443 -15.08 22.13 -9.73
C GLY A 443 -14.41 21.35 -10.86
N PRO A 444 -14.69 20.03 -11.02
CA PRO A 444 -14.39 19.37 -12.27
C PRO A 444 -14.92 20.26 -13.39
N LYS A 445 -14.03 20.70 -14.29
CA LYS A 445 -14.44 21.41 -15.52
C LYS A 445 -15.63 20.63 -16.06
N GLU A 446 -16.72 21.35 -16.40
CA GLU A 446 -17.92 20.75 -16.99
C GLU A 446 -17.50 19.55 -17.84
N PRO A 447 -18.08 18.35 -17.62
CA PRO A 447 -17.76 17.19 -18.44
C PRO A 447 -17.76 17.68 -19.87
N GLN A 448 -16.58 17.70 -20.51
CA GLN A 448 -16.59 17.75 -21.96
C GLN A 448 -17.41 16.53 -22.31
N LYS A 449 -18.64 16.74 -22.80
CA LYS A 449 -19.46 15.67 -23.34
C LYS A 449 -18.66 15.11 -24.51
N VAL A 450 -17.79 14.16 -24.21
CA VAL A 450 -17.05 13.42 -25.20
C VAL A 450 -18.13 12.67 -25.94
N THR A 451 -18.46 13.18 -27.13
CA THR A 451 -19.51 12.61 -27.94
C THR A 451 -18.92 11.33 -28.52
N LEU A 452 -19.27 10.19 -27.93
CA LEU A 452 -18.83 8.89 -28.42
C LEU A 452 -19.55 8.60 -29.75
N GLU A 453 -18.81 8.63 -30.85
CA GLU A 453 -19.37 8.45 -32.18
C GLU A 453 -20.08 7.10 -32.33
N GLY A 454 -21.34 7.12 -32.79
CA GLY A 454 -22.15 5.91 -32.97
C GLY A 454 -22.73 5.30 -31.69
N TRP A 455 -22.58 5.96 -30.55
CA TRP A 455 -23.27 5.64 -29.31
C TRP A 455 -24.52 6.49 -29.13
N GLU A 456 -25.58 5.88 -28.62
CA GLU A 456 -26.84 6.57 -28.37
C GLU A 456 -27.20 6.58 -26.89
N ALA A 457 -27.92 7.60 -26.41
CA ALA A 457 -28.44 7.57 -25.03
C ALA A 457 -29.37 6.37 -24.83
N PHE A 458 -29.20 5.67 -23.71
CA PHE A 458 -30.00 4.52 -23.32
C PHE A 458 -31.47 4.91 -23.07
N SER A 459 -32.37 4.06 -23.56
CA SER A 459 -33.73 3.93 -23.06
C SER A 459 -34.16 2.48 -23.15
N PHE A 460 -35.13 2.07 -22.34
CA PHE A 460 -35.68 0.72 -22.44
C PHE A 460 -36.27 0.44 -23.83
N ALA A 461 -36.83 1.46 -24.50
CA ALA A 461 -37.35 1.32 -25.86
C ALA A 461 -36.25 0.96 -26.89
N LYS A 462 -35.06 1.56 -26.79
CA LYS A 462 -33.93 1.24 -27.69
C LYS A 462 -33.34 -0.13 -27.42
N LEU A 463 -33.31 -0.55 -26.15
CA LEU A 463 -32.89 -1.90 -25.81
C LEU A 463 -33.89 -2.94 -26.36
N GLU A 464 -35.19 -2.69 -26.25
CA GLU A 464 -36.21 -3.57 -26.85
C GLU A 464 -36.17 -3.56 -28.39
N GLU A 465 -35.83 -2.43 -29.02
CA GLU A 465 -35.58 -2.39 -30.46
C GLU A 465 -34.37 -3.25 -30.86
N ALA A 466 -33.27 -3.19 -30.11
CA ALA A 466 -32.10 -4.03 -30.34
C ALA A 466 -32.45 -5.52 -30.27
N LYS A 467 -33.25 -5.90 -29.26
CA LYS A 467 -33.78 -7.26 -29.09
C LYS A 467 -34.68 -7.69 -30.24
N ALA A 468 -35.60 -6.82 -30.66
CA ALA A 468 -36.49 -7.08 -31.80
C ALA A 468 -35.73 -7.24 -33.14
N GLN A 469 -34.59 -6.57 -33.29
CA GLN A 469 -33.69 -6.71 -34.44
C GLN A 469 -32.74 -7.91 -34.35
N GLY A 470 -32.78 -8.66 -33.24
CA GLY A 470 -31.89 -9.81 -33.03
C GLY A 470 -30.41 -9.44 -32.86
N LYS A 471 -30.11 -8.20 -32.44
CA LYS A 471 -28.73 -7.70 -32.32
C LYS A 471 -28.21 -7.80 -30.89
N ILE A 472 -26.91 -8.02 -30.77
CA ILE A 472 -26.19 -7.86 -29.49
C ILE A 472 -26.12 -6.37 -29.17
N ALA A 473 -26.38 -6.02 -27.91
CA ALA A 473 -26.26 -4.66 -27.41
C ALA A 473 -25.09 -4.55 -26.43
N VAL A 474 -24.41 -3.41 -26.43
CA VAL A 474 -23.44 -3.02 -25.39
C VAL A 474 -23.97 -1.79 -24.67
N LEU A 475 -24.13 -1.90 -23.36
CA LEU A 475 -24.50 -0.79 -22.48
C LEU A 475 -23.24 -0.25 -21.82
N TYR A 476 -22.93 1.02 -22.06
CA TYR A 476 -21.83 1.72 -21.41
C TYR A 476 -22.36 2.56 -20.25
N PHE A 477 -22.13 2.12 -19.02
CA PHE A 477 -22.47 2.84 -17.81
C PHE A 477 -21.38 3.84 -17.48
N THR A 478 -21.74 5.12 -17.42
CA THR A 478 -20.85 6.27 -17.20
C THR A 478 -21.49 7.29 -16.26
N ALA A 479 -20.71 8.25 -15.77
CA ALA A 479 -21.19 9.42 -15.05
C ALA A 479 -20.20 10.59 -15.18
N ALA A 480 -20.67 11.83 -15.09
CA ALA A 480 -19.82 13.02 -15.19
C ALA A 480 -18.80 13.15 -14.05
N TRP A 481 -19.08 12.56 -12.88
CA TRP A 481 -18.16 12.55 -11.74
C TRP A 481 -17.14 11.39 -11.77
N CYS A 482 -17.16 10.54 -12.81
CA CYS A 482 -16.33 9.35 -12.91
C CYS A 482 -15.02 9.63 -13.67
N GLU A 483 -13.91 9.77 -12.96
CA GLU A 483 -12.59 10.03 -13.56
C GLU A 483 -12.17 8.92 -14.54
N GLY A 484 -12.30 7.65 -14.14
CA GLY A 484 -11.97 6.51 -14.99
C GLY A 484 -12.83 6.41 -16.27
N CYS A 485 -14.01 7.02 -16.29
CA CYS A 485 -14.87 7.05 -17.48
C CYS A 485 -14.27 7.96 -18.56
N TYR A 486 -13.72 9.12 -18.18
CA TYR A 486 -13.02 10.01 -19.11
C TYR A 486 -11.81 9.33 -19.74
N ASP A 487 -11.05 8.61 -18.92
CA ASP A 487 -9.86 7.91 -19.35
C ASP A 487 -10.19 6.80 -20.38
N LEU A 488 -11.22 6.00 -20.11
CA LEU A 488 -11.73 4.97 -21.02
C LEU A 488 -12.24 5.57 -22.33
N GLU A 489 -13.00 6.68 -22.27
CA GLU A 489 -13.55 7.38 -23.42
C GLU A 489 -12.47 8.04 -24.30
N ALA A 490 -11.48 8.68 -23.67
CA ALA A 490 -10.43 9.42 -24.35
C ALA A 490 -9.41 8.51 -25.03
N ARG A 491 -9.15 7.33 -24.46
CA ARG A 491 -8.13 6.38 -24.93
C ARG A 491 -8.75 5.16 -25.60
N ALA A 492 -9.36 4.27 -24.82
CA ALA A 492 -9.68 2.92 -25.27
C ALA A 492 -10.90 2.86 -26.20
N LEU A 493 -11.98 3.59 -25.89
CA LEU A 493 -13.16 3.64 -26.76
C LEU A 493 -12.91 4.41 -28.06
N ARG A 494 -11.83 5.17 -28.18
CA ARG A 494 -11.44 5.85 -29.44
C ARG A 494 -10.45 5.04 -30.27
N ASP A 495 -9.93 3.94 -29.75
CA ASP A 495 -9.02 3.10 -30.51
C ASP A 495 -9.73 2.56 -31.77
N PRO A 496 -9.11 2.67 -32.96
CA PRO A 496 -9.73 2.25 -34.21
C PRO A 496 -10.13 0.77 -34.25
N GLN A 497 -9.37 -0.11 -33.59
CA GLN A 497 -9.67 -1.53 -33.53
C GLN A 497 -10.86 -1.78 -32.60
N VAL A 498 -10.92 -1.10 -31.44
CA VAL A 498 -12.06 -1.20 -30.51
C VAL A 498 -13.33 -0.70 -31.19
N GLN A 499 -13.27 0.43 -31.89
CA GLN A 499 -14.38 0.97 -32.68
C GLN A 499 -14.85 -0.01 -33.76
N ALA A 500 -13.93 -0.65 -34.48
CA ALA A 500 -14.28 -1.67 -35.47
C ALA A 500 -14.97 -2.89 -34.84
N ALA A 501 -14.57 -3.30 -33.64
CA ALA A 501 -15.20 -4.40 -32.90
C ALA A 501 -16.59 -4.02 -32.33
N LEU A 502 -16.81 -2.74 -32.01
CA LEU A 502 -18.07 -2.21 -31.49
C LEU A 502 -19.10 -1.90 -32.59
N GLN A 503 -18.67 -1.58 -33.81
CA GLN A 503 -19.52 -1.25 -34.96
C GLN A 503 -20.71 -2.20 -35.22
N PRO A 504 -20.57 -3.55 -35.15
CA PRO A 504 -21.70 -4.45 -35.38
C PRO A 504 -22.74 -4.48 -34.25
N LEU A 505 -22.46 -3.87 -33.09
CA LEU A 505 -23.30 -3.92 -31.89
C LEU A 505 -24.22 -2.69 -31.80
N VAL A 506 -25.35 -2.83 -31.10
CA VAL A 506 -26.13 -1.68 -30.66
C VAL A 506 -25.44 -1.05 -29.45
N ARG A 507 -25.04 0.22 -29.54
CA ARG A 507 -24.20 0.89 -28.54
C ARG A 507 -25.01 1.93 -27.78
N LEU A 508 -25.28 1.68 -26.49
CA LEU A 508 -26.13 2.53 -25.67
C LEU A 508 -25.37 3.07 -24.45
N VAL A 509 -25.45 4.37 -24.19
CA VAL A 509 -24.85 5.03 -23.02
C VAL A 509 -25.88 5.14 -21.91
N VAL A 510 -25.58 4.53 -20.76
CA VAL A 510 -26.35 4.65 -19.53
C VAL A 510 -25.67 5.68 -18.63
N ASP A 511 -26.19 6.90 -18.63
CA ASP A 511 -25.66 8.00 -17.83
C ASP A 511 -26.25 7.99 -16.41
N LEU A 512 -25.39 7.73 -15.42
CA LEU A 512 -25.69 7.69 -13.99
C LEU A 512 -25.28 8.97 -13.24
N THR A 513 -25.01 10.07 -13.96
CA THR A 513 -24.67 11.37 -13.36
C THR A 513 -25.73 11.82 -12.35
N SER A 514 -27.01 11.63 -12.68
CA SER A 514 -28.13 12.00 -11.81
C SER A 514 -28.81 10.76 -11.22
N PRO A 515 -29.16 10.76 -9.92
CA PRO A 515 -29.84 9.64 -9.30
C PRO A 515 -31.26 9.46 -9.87
N GLY A 516 -31.59 8.22 -10.28
CA GLY A 516 -32.95 7.82 -10.68
C GLY A 516 -33.13 7.56 -12.18
N GLY A 517 -34.40 7.57 -12.63
CA GLY A 517 -34.76 7.38 -14.05
C GLY A 517 -34.55 5.96 -14.59
N GLU A 518 -34.55 5.83 -15.93
CA GLU A 518 -34.33 4.54 -16.61
C GLU A 518 -32.89 4.03 -16.41
N ALA A 519 -31.91 4.96 -16.33
CA ALA A 519 -30.51 4.64 -16.10
C ALA A 519 -30.28 3.92 -14.76
N ALA A 520 -30.83 4.44 -13.66
CA ALA A 520 -30.73 3.76 -12.36
C ALA A 520 -31.50 2.44 -12.32
N LYS A 521 -32.63 2.32 -13.05
CA LYS A 521 -33.40 1.07 -13.13
C LYS A 521 -32.62 -0.02 -13.86
N VAL A 522 -32.03 0.28 -15.01
CA VAL A 522 -31.25 -0.70 -15.77
C VAL A 522 -29.95 -1.07 -15.05
N ALA A 523 -29.29 -0.11 -14.39
CA ALA A 523 -28.12 -0.39 -13.54
C ALA A 523 -28.47 -1.35 -12.40
N ASN A 524 -29.59 -1.13 -11.71
CA ASN A 524 -30.07 -2.04 -10.67
C ASN A 524 -30.46 -3.41 -11.23
N GLN A 525 -31.14 -3.46 -12.38
CA GLN A 525 -31.55 -4.71 -13.03
C GLN A 525 -30.36 -5.62 -13.33
N TYR A 526 -29.27 -5.06 -13.87
CA TYR A 526 -28.05 -5.80 -14.19
C TYR A 526 -27.00 -5.75 -13.07
N ARG A 527 -27.34 -5.25 -11.88
CA ARG A 527 -26.44 -5.16 -10.72
C ARG A 527 -25.11 -4.46 -11.07
N VAL A 528 -25.16 -3.36 -11.81
CA VAL A 528 -23.99 -2.53 -12.10
C VAL A 528 -23.73 -1.65 -10.87
N ARG A 529 -22.55 -1.83 -10.26
CA ARG A 529 -22.14 -1.16 -9.02
C ARG A 529 -20.91 -0.27 -9.17
N VAL A 530 -20.20 -0.37 -10.29
CA VAL A 530 -18.92 0.28 -10.55
C VAL A 530 -18.96 0.95 -11.93
N LEU A 531 -18.26 2.09 -12.08
CA LEU A 531 -18.11 2.80 -13.35
C LEU A 531 -16.62 2.99 -13.69
N PRO A 532 -16.25 3.06 -14.98
CA PRO A 532 -17.09 2.73 -16.12
C PRO A 532 -17.43 1.23 -16.19
N THR A 533 -18.54 0.86 -16.82
CA THR A 533 -18.86 -0.55 -17.13
C THR A 533 -19.39 -0.69 -18.56
N LEU A 534 -18.81 -1.58 -19.37
CA LEU A 534 -19.36 -2.05 -20.64
C LEU A 534 -20.03 -3.39 -20.44
N LEU A 535 -21.36 -3.44 -20.56
CA LEU A 535 -22.16 -4.65 -20.39
C LEU A 535 -22.67 -5.15 -21.74
N PHE A 536 -22.34 -6.38 -22.11
CA PHE A 536 -22.75 -6.99 -23.38
C PHE A 536 -23.96 -7.88 -23.16
N LEU A 537 -25.00 -7.64 -23.95
CA LEU A 537 -26.29 -8.32 -23.88
C LEU A 537 -26.60 -9.05 -25.19
N ASP A 538 -27.10 -10.28 -25.08
CA ASP A 538 -27.58 -11.05 -26.21
C ASP A 538 -28.89 -10.48 -26.80
N SER A 539 -29.37 -11.08 -27.88
CA SER A 539 -30.62 -10.71 -28.55
C SER A 539 -31.90 -10.83 -27.70
N GLN A 540 -31.83 -11.49 -26.53
CA GLN A 540 -32.92 -11.64 -25.57
C GLN A 540 -32.76 -10.72 -24.36
N GLY A 541 -31.66 -9.96 -24.28
CA GLY A 541 -31.33 -9.11 -23.15
C GLY A 541 -30.66 -9.85 -21.99
N ASN A 542 -30.17 -11.07 -22.19
CA ASN A 542 -29.34 -11.75 -21.19
C ASN A 542 -27.91 -11.26 -21.29
N GLU A 543 -27.23 -11.20 -20.15
CA GLU A 543 -25.83 -10.82 -20.11
C GLU A 543 -24.92 -11.90 -20.68
N LEU A 544 -24.12 -11.52 -21.68
CA LEU A 544 -23.03 -12.32 -22.24
C LEU A 544 -21.74 -12.15 -21.43
N GLY A 545 -21.55 -10.97 -20.85
CA GLY A 545 -20.40 -10.60 -20.04
C GLY A 545 -20.30 -9.09 -19.88
N ARG A 546 -19.39 -8.64 -19.01
CA ARG A 546 -19.13 -7.22 -18.78
C ARG A 546 -17.64 -6.94 -18.62
N ILE A 547 -17.26 -5.71 -18.91
CA ILE A 547 -15.92 -5.16 -18.69
C ILE A 547 -16.10 -3.96 -17.74
N THR A 548 -15.46 -3.98 -16.58
CA THR A 548 -15.51 -2.90 -15.58
C THR A 548 -14.21 -2.13 -15.52
N GLY A 549 -14.27 -0.88 -15.05
CA GLY A 549 -13.11 -0.01 -14.85
C GLY A 549 -12.53 0.57 -16.14
N SER A 550 -11.65 1.56 -16.01
CA SER A 550 -10.86 2.03 -17.15
C SER A 550 -9.84 0.96 -17.51
N ARG A 551 -9.70 0.66 -18.80
CA ARG A 551 -8.88 -0.43 -19.34
C ARG A 551 -8.23 0.00 -20.65
N SER A 552 -7.11 -0.64 -20.98
CA SER A 552 -6.42 -0.40 -22.26
C SER A 552 -7.25 -0.90 -23.45
N ALA A 553 -6.99 -0.35 -24.64
CA ALA A 553 -7.65 -0.78 -25.87
C ALA A 553 -7.37 -2.26 -26.20
N SER A 554 -6.15 -2.74 -25.94
CA SER A 554 -5.75 -4.14 -26.12
C SER A 554 -6.57 -5.08 -25.23
N PHE A 555 -6.72 -4.74 -23.95
CA PHE A 555 -7.56 -5.49 -23.02
C PHE A 555 -9.02 -5.52 -23.48
N LEU A 556 -9.59 -4.36 -23.83
CA LEU A 556 -10.96 -4.27 -24.33
C LEU A 556 -11.18 -5.20 -25.53
N LEU A 557 -10.26 -5.20 -26.49
CA LEU A 557 -10.36 -6.04 -27.69
C LEU A 557 -10.32 -7.53 -27.38
N GLN A 558 -9.40 -7.95 -26.51
CA GLN A 558 -9.27 -9.35 -26.14
C GLN A 558 -10.54 -9.83 -25.43
N GLU A 559 -11.02 -9.03 -24.49
CA GLU A 559 -12.16 -9.39 -23.66
C GLU A 559 -13.48 -9.32 -24.44
N MET A 560 -13.64 -8.33 -25.33
CA MET A 560 -14.76 -8.29 -26.27
C MET A 560 -14.82 -9.53 -27.16
N ARG A 561 -13.67 -9.99 -27.71
CA ARG A 561 -13.65 -11.22 -28.51
C ARG A 561 -14.09 -12.42 -27.68
N ARG A 562 -13.58 -12.55 -26.45
CA ARG A 562 -13.95 -13.64 -25.53
C ARG A 562 -15.46 -13.66 -25.25
N ILE A 563 -16.04 -12.49 -24.95
CA ILE A 563 -17.47 -12.36 -24.63
C ILE A 563 -18.33 -12.65 -25.88
N LEU A 564 -17.98 -12.09 -27.03
CA LEU A 564 -18.76 -12.22 -28.26
C LEU A 564 -18.66 -13.64 -28.88
N GLU A 565 -17.50 -14.30 -28.77
CA GLU A 565 -17.31 -15.69 -29.22
C GLU A 565 -17.92 -16.71 -28.25
N GLY A 566 -17.87 -16.43 -26.94
CA GLY A 566 -18.46 -17.28 -25.90
C GLY A 566 -19.99 -17.28 -25.88
N GLY A 567 -20.62 -16.18 -26.33
CA GLY A 567 -22.08 -16.03 -26.43
C GLY A 567 -22.70 -16.62 -27.70
N ALA A 568 -21.92 -17.08 -28.66
CA ALA A 568 -22.40 -17.60 -29.96
C ALA A 568 -22.77 -19.10 -29.94
N LYS A 569 -23.08 -19.67 -28.77
CA LYS A 569 -23.41 -21.10 -28.60
C LYS A 569 -24.86 -21.38 -28.33
#